data_AF-A0A1B3JHM3-F1
#
_entry.id   AF-A0A1B3JHM3-F1
#
_cell.length_a   1.000
_cell.length_b   1.000
_cell.length_c   1.000
_cell.angle_alpha   90.00
_cell.angle_beta   90.00
_cell.angle_gamma   90.00
#
_symmetry.space_group_name_H-M   'P 1'
#
loop_
_entity.id
_entity.type
_entity.pdbx_description
1 polymer ?
#
loop_
_entity_poly.entity_id
_entity_poly.type
_entity_poly.pdbx_seq_one_letter_code
_entity_poly.pdbx_strand_id
1 'polypeptide(L)'
;MIQLTLQHPEKQAKLTALLGEFNDKKAALIALSDELSTLERKQAKNNATIAAVRHEFETEIAKIKAKFETESELTLDDYSATQKLKAELKSRVDFFTALNEDLEQKLYDKREEVYTAKQDFLTFRKQIYRFTAEVLIDEFMAQNKAKIALFKGLFVQSGEYDPLTEKDGHDEFNALIIKKFNVELTTPEELKLPPLALAADWKPKTPTQKHVERFQEQEEKGLKRLLTEM
;
A
#
# COMPACT_ATOMS: atom_id res chain seq x y z
N MET A 1 -24.65 10.05 -2.02
CA MET A 1 -23.33 10.73 -1.95
C MET A 1 -23.45 11.79 -0.88
N ILE A 2 -22.63 11.76 0.18
CA ILE A 2 -22.68 12.75 1.26
C ILE A 2 -21.61 13.80 0.97
N GLN A 3 -22.03 15.00 0.56
CA GLN A 3 -21.12 16.13 0.42
C GLN A 3 -20.84 16.74 1.79
N LEU A 4 -19.56 17.02 2.05
CA LEU A 4 -19.14 17.68 3.29
C LEU A 4 -19.43 19.18 3.23
N THR A 5 -20.51 19.61 3.86
CA THR A 5 -20.89 21.01 4.00
C THR A 5 -21.09 21.38 5.47
N LEU A 6 -20.60 22.56 5.85
CA LEU A 6 -20.70 23.14 7.19
C LEU A 6 -21.51 24.44 7.12
N GLN A 7 -22.24 24.76 8.18
CA GLN A 7 -23.11 25.93 8.24
C GLN A 7 -22.34 27.23 8.50
N HIS A 8 -21.25 27.16 9.28
CA HIS A 8 -20.46 28.34 9.61
C HIS A 8 -19.48 28.72 8.48
N PRO A 9 -19.58 29.92 7.87
CA PRO A 9 -18.76 30.31 6.73
C PRO A 9 -17.25 30.21 6.97
N GLU A 10 -16.78 30.59 8.15
CA GLU A 10 -15.36 30.50 8.53
C GLU A 10 -14.88 29.05 8.61
N LYS A 11 -15.71 28.16 9.18
CA LYS A 11 -15.39 26.72 9.28
C LYS A 11 -15.45 26.06 7.91
N GLN A 12 -16.41 26.45 7.07
CA GLN A 12 -16.51 26.00 5.69
C GLN A 12 -15.27 26.43 4.88
N ALA A 13 -14.82 27.68 5.00
CA ALA A 13 -13.61 28.15 4.34
C ALA A 13 -12.37 27.36 4.78
N LYS A 14 -12.25 27.07 6.08
CA LYS A 14 -11.18 26.20 6.60
C LYS A 14 -11.28 24.78 6.06
N LEU A 15 -12.47 24.20 5.99
CA LEU A 15 -12.69 22.87 5.40
C LEU A 15 -12.26 22.85 3.93
N THR A 16 -12.66 23.85 3.15
CA THR A 16 -12.29 23.97 1.74
C THR A 16 -10.78 24.05 1.55
N ALA A 17 -10.06 24.81 2.39
CA ALA A 17 -8.61 24.86 2.36
C ALA A 17 -7.97 23.51 2.68
N LEU A 18 -8.46 22.82 3.72
CA LEU A 18 -7.99 21.48 4.09
C LEU A 18 -8.24 20.44 2.98
N LEU A 19 -9.39 20.53 2.30
CA LEU A 19 -9.71 19.66 1.16
C LEU A 19 -8.82 19.96 -0.06
N GLY A 20 -8.44 21.22 -0.27
CA GLY A 20 -7.44 21.60 -1.27
C GLY A 20 -6.11 20.91 -1.01
N GLU A 21 -5.54 21.09 0.19
CA GLU A 21 -4.29 20.44 0.58
C GLU A 21 -4.39 18.91 0.55
N PHE A 22 -5.55 18.35 0.91
CA PHE A 22 -5.81 16.91 0.81
C PHE A 22 -5.69 16.41 -0.62
N ASN A 23 -6.27 17.14 -1.57
CA ASN A 23 -6.23 16.79 -2.99
C ASN A 23 -4.81 16.88 -3.56
N ASP A 24 -4.03 17.88 -3.14
CA ASP A 24 -2.64 18.02 -3.55
C ASP A 24 -1.79 16.83 -3.04
N LYS A 25 -1.93 16.48 -1.75
CA LYS A 25 -1.26 15.31 -1.18
C LYS A 25 -1.73 14.01 -1.82
N LYS A 26 -3.02 13.89 -2.15
CA LYS A 26 -3.59 12.74 -2.86
C LYS A 26 -2.97 12.59 -4.24
N ALA A 27 -2.88 13.68 -5.01
CA ALA A 27 -2.28 13.67 -6.35
C ALA A 27 -0.80 13.28 -6.29
N ALA A 28 -0.04 13.84 -5.35
CA ALA A 28 1.37 13.49 -5.15
C ALA A 28 1.56 11.99 -4.81
N LEU A 29 0.73 11.46 -3.91
CA LEU A 29 0.76 10.04 -3.55
C LEU A 29 0.42 9.11 -4.73
N ILE A 30 -0.55 9.50 -5.57
CA ILE A 30 -0.90 8.76 -6.78
C ILE A 30 0.28 8.75 -7.76
N ALA A 31 0.91 9.89 -8.00
CA ALA A 31 2.08 9.97 -8.88
C ALA A 31 3.24 9.07 -8.39
N LEU A 32 3.54 9.08 -7.09
CA LEU A 32 4.53 8.18 -6.49
C LEU A 32 4.16 6.69 -6.67
N SER A 33 2.88 6.36 -6.54
CA SER A 33 2.35 5.01 -6.76
C SER A 33 2.47 4.57 -8.23
N ASP A 34 2.25 5.46 -9.18
CA ASP A 34 2.38 5.18 -10.62
C ASP A 34 3.85 4.94 -11.01
N GLU A 35 4.77 5.71 -10.43
CA GLU A 35 6.21 5.48 -10.57
C GLU A 35 6.62 4.12 -10.02
N LEU A 36 6.13 3.74 -8.83
CA LEU A 36 6.34 2.40 -8.28
C LEU A 36 5.79 1.32 -9.20
N SER A 37 4.56 1.48 -9.70
CA SER A 37 3.95 0.52 -10.64
C SER A 37 4.80 0.33 -11.89
N THR A 38 5.41 1.41 -12.39
CA THR A 38 6.29 1.36 -13.56
C THR A 38 7.54 0.54 -13.29
N LEU A 39 8.18 0.71 -12.13
CA LEU A 39 9.32 -0.09 -11.72
C LEU A 39 8.96 -1.57 -11.54
N GLU A 40 7.80 -1.86 -10.94
CA GLU A 40 7.33 -3.23 -10.74
C GLU A 40 7.02 -3.93 -12.07
N ARG A 41 6.41 -3.21 -13.03
CA ARG A 41 6.23 -3.74 -14.39
C ARG A 41 7.56 -4.02 -15.08
N LYS A 42 8.58 -3.18 -14.86
CA LYS A 42 9.92 -3.41 -15.41
C LYS A 42 10.54 -4.69 -14.84
N GLN A 43 10.46 -4.89 -13.52
CA GLN A 43 10.93 -6.12 -12.88
C GLN A 43 10.16 -7.36 -13.36
N ALA A 44 8.83 -7.26 -13.47
CA ALA A 44 7.99 -8.34 -13.98
C ALA A 44 8.34 -8.70 -15.44
N LYS A 45 8.61 -7.70 -16.29
CA LYS A 45 9.06 -7.92 -17.67
C LYS A 45 10.40 -8.65 -17.71
N ASN A 46 11.38 -8.21 -16.91
CA ASN A 46 12.68 -8.89 -16.83
C ASN A 46 12.52 -10.36 -16.38
N ASN A 47 11.70 -10.62 -15.36
CA ASN A 47 11.41 -11.98 -14.89
C ASN A 47 10.76 -12.85 -15.97
N ALA A 48 9.81 -12.29 -16.72
CA ALA A 48 9.19 -12.98 -17.85
C ALA A 48 10.22 -13.30 -18.95
N THR A 49 11.15 -12.38 -19.23
CA THR A 49 12.24 -12.62 -20.19
C THR A 49 13.19 -13.72 -19.70
N ILE A 50 13.57 -13.73 -18.42
CA ILE A 50 14.39 -14.80 -17.83
C ILE A 50 13.69 -16.15 -17.97
N ALA A 51 12.39 -16.22 -17.66
CA ALA A 51 11.61 -17.45 -17.80
C ALA A 51 11.53 -17.92 -19.25
N ALA A 52 11.31 -17.01 -20.21
CA ALA A 52 11.28 -17.32 -21.63
C ALA A 52 12.64 -17.87 -22.12
N VAL A 53 13.75 -17.21 -21.77
CA VAL A 53 15.11 -17.65 -22.14
C VAL A 53 15.43 -19.03 -21.56
N ARG A 54 15.00 -19.32 -20.33
CA ARG A 54 15.14 -20.66 -19.73
C ARG A 54 14.31 -21.70 -20.49
N HIS A 55 13.09 -21.36 -20.87
CA HIS A 55 12.23 -22.26 -21.63
C HIS A 55 12.77 -22.53 -23.06
N GLU A 56 13.34 -21.52 -23.72
CA GLU A 56 14.06 -21.69 -25.00
C GLU A 56 15.18 -22.72 -24.86
N PHE A 57 15.99 -22.62 -23.81
CA PHE A 57 17.08 -23.59 -23.54
C PHE A 57 16.55 -25.02 -23.34
N GLU A 58 15.52 -25.18 -22.51
CA GLU A 58 14.91 -26.48 -22.23
C GLU A 58 14.34 -27.12 -23.50
N THR A 59 13.71 -26.31 -24.37
CA THR A 59 13.14 -26.76 -25.63
C THR A 59 14.21 -27.24 -26.60
N GLU A 60 15.31 -26.49 -26.76
CA GLU A 60 16.40 -26.89 -27.65
C GLU A 60 17.14 -28.12 -27.12
N ILE A 61 17.37 -28.22 -25.80
CA ILE A 61 17.94 -29.43 -25.20
C ILE A 61 17.02 -30.64 -25.42
N ALA A 62 15.70 -30.47 -25.29
CA ALA A 62 14.75 -31.56 -25.51
C ALA A 62 14.81 -32.08 -26.96
N LYS A 63 14.97 -31.19 -27.95
CA LYS A 63 15.15 -31.59 -29.35
C LYS A 63 16.43 -32.40 -29.56
N ILE A 64 17.54 -31.96 -28.98
CA ILE A 64 18.83 -32.67 -29.08
C ILE A 64 18.75 -34.05 -28.41
N LYS A 65 18.10 -34.13 -27.23
CA LYS A 65 17.83 -35.42 -26.56
C LYS A 65 16.97 -36.34 -27.41
N ALA A 66 15.88 -35.83 -28.00
CA ALA A 66 15.01 -36.62 -28.87
C ALA A 66 15.73 -37.13 -30.14
N LYS A 67 16.61 -36.30 -30.72
CA LYS A 67 17.49 -36.71 -31.83
C LYS A 67 18.41 -37.85 -31.40
N PHE A 68 19.06 -37.71 -30.24
CA PHE A 68 19.91 -38.76 -29.68
C PHE A 68 19.15 -40.07 -29.38
N GLU A 69 17.93 -39.98 -28.85
CA GLU A 69 17.08 -41.16 -28.63
C GLU A 69 16.71 -41.89 -29.93
N THR A 70 16.63 -41.16 -31.05
CA THR A 70 16.28 -41.71 -32.36
C THR A 70 17.50 -42.27 -33.10
N GLU A 71 18.61 -41.53 -33.09
CA GLU A 71 19.80 -41.84 -33.89
C GLU A 71 20.86 -42.62 -33.09
N SER A 72 20.75 -42.66 -31.75
CA SER A 72 21.73 -43.25 -30.82
C SER A 72 23.17 -42.73 -30.99
N GLU A 73 23.34 -41.59 -31.64
CA GLU A 73 24.62 -40.95 -31.91
C GLU A 73 24.49 -39.44 -31.65
N LEU A 74 25.53 -38.84 -31.07
CA LEU A 74 25.64 -37.39 -30.89
C LEU A 74 26.91 -36.94 -31.59
N THR A 75 26.78 -36.09 -32.61
CA THR A 75 27.94 -35.60 -33.34
C THR A 75 28.69 -34.54 -32.53
N LEU A 76 29.98 -34.33 -32.84
CA LEU A 76 30.75 -33.24 -32.26
C LEU A 76 30.12 -31.86 -32.57
N ASP A 77 29.51 -31.73 -33.74
CA ASP A 77 28.81 -30.52 -34.16
C ASP A 77 27.55 -30.28 -33.31
N ASP A 78 26.75 -31.32 -33.04
CA ASP A 78 25.58 -31.24 -32.15
C ASP A 78 26.00 -30.82 -30.72
N TYR A 79 27.07 -31.42 -30.19
CA TYR A 79 27.59 -31.07 -28.88
C TYR A 79 28.09 -29.61 -28.83
N SER A 80 28.84 -29.18 -29.85
CA SER A 80 29.40 -27.83 -29.92
C SER A 80 28.31 -26.77 -30.06
N ALA A 81 27.29 -27.02 -30.89
CA ALA A 81 26.12 -26.16 -31.03
C ALA A 81 25.36 -26.02 -29.70
N THR A 82 25.20 -27.12 -28.97
CA THR A 82 24.56 -27.13 -27.64
C THR A 82 25.34 -26.29 -26.63
N GLN A 83 26.67 -26.42 -26.59
CA GLN A 83 27.51 -25.63 -25.68
C GLN A 83 27.47 -24.14 -26.02
N LYS A 84 27.50 -23.79 -27.31
CA LYS A 84 27.38 -22.40 -27.76
C LYS A 84 26.03 -21.79 -27.36
N LEU A 85 24.94 -22.51 -27.58
CA LEU A 85 23.60 -22.09 -27.18
C LEU A 85 23.50 -21.93 -25.65
N LYS A 86 24.04 -22.88 -24.88
CA LYS A 86 24.09 -22.82 -23.42
C LYS A 86 24.81 -21.56 -22.94
N ALA A 87 25.97 -21.26 -23.50
CA ALA A 87 26.75 -20.07 -23.15
C ALA A 87 25.99 -18.77 -23.47
N GLU A 88 25.36 -18.70 -24.64
CA GLU A 88 24.56 -17.54 -25.05
C GLU A 88 23.35 -17.31 -24.13
N LEU A 89 22.56 -18.35 -23.86
CA LEU A 89 21.37 -18.24 -23.01
C LEU A 89 21.75 -17.96 -21.55
N LYS A 90 22.85 -18.55 -21.05
CA LYS A 90 23.40 -18.21 -19.73
C LYS A 90 23.75 -16.72 -19.65
N SER A 91 24.47 -16.19 -20.64
CA SER A 91 24.83 -14.77 -20.69
C SER A 91 23.59 -13.86 -20.66
N ARG A 92 22.53 -14.21 -21.40
CA ARG A 92 21.26 -13.47 -21.37
C ARG A 92 20.59 -13.52 -20.00
N VAL A 93 20.51 -14.70 -19.37
CA VAL A 93 19.95 -14.85 -18.01
C VAL A 93 20.75 -14.05 -17.00
N ASP A 94 22.08 -14.13 -17.04
CA ASP A 94 22.97 -13.42 -16.11
C ASP A 94 22.80 -11.90 -16.28
N PHE A 95 22.66 -11.40 -17.51
CA PHE A 95 22.38 -9.99 -17.79
C PHE A 95 21.04 -9.51 -17.19
N PHE A 96 19.93 -10.21 -17.42
CA PHE A 96 18.63 -9.80 -16.87
C PHE A 96 18.55 -9.99 -15.35
N THR A 97 19.30 -10.95 -14.80
CA THR A 97 19.43 -11.14 -13.34
C THR A 97 20.17 -9.96 -12.73
N ALA A 98 21.29 -9.54 -13.32
CA ALA A 98 22.01 -8.32 -12.91
C ALA A 98 21.12 -7.07 -12.99
N LEU A 99 20.31 -6.92 -14.05
CA LEU A 99 19.35 -5.81 -14.14
C LEU A 99 18.30 -5.83 -13.02
N ASN A 100 17.87 -7.01 -12.58
CA ASN A 100 16.94 -7.12 -11.46
C ASN A 100 17.60 -6.78 -10.13
N GLU A 101 18.82 -7.25 -9.89
CA GLU A 101 19.62 -6.90 -8.71
C GLU A 101 19.78 -5.37 -8.58
N ASP A 102 20.06 -4.66 -9.69
CA ASP A 102 20.12 -3.19 -9.71
C ASP A 102 18.75 -2.50 -9.50
N LEU A 103 17.65 -3.18 -9.84
CA LEU A 103 16.30 -2.69 -9.63
C LEU A 103 15.79 -2.92 -8.21
N GLU A 104 16.29 -3.93 -7.49
CA GLU A 104 15.82 -4.29 -6.15
C GLU A 104 15.94 -3.13 -5.17
N GLN A 105 17.10 -2.47 -5.11
CA GLN A 105 17.30 -1.34 -4.22
C GLN A 105 16.40 -0.16 -4.60
N LYS A 106 16.29 0.15 -5.89
CA LYS A 106 15.42 1.23 -6.41
C LYS A 106 13.95 0.97 -6.07
N LEU A 107 13.50 -0.27 -6.22
CA LEU A 107 12.16 -0.69 -5.84
C LEU A 107 11.94 -0.58 -4.33
N TYR A 108 12.90 -1.00 -3.52
CA TYR A 108 12.81 -0.88 -2.07
C TYR A 108 12.67 0.59 -1.66
N ASP A 109 13.55 1.47 -2.15
CA ASP A 109 13.54 2.90 -1.82
C ASP A 109 12.22 3.54 -2.23
N LYS A 110 11.71 3.21 -3.44
CA LYS A 110 10.43 3.73 -3.92
C LYS A 110 9.25 3.22 -3.09
N ARG A 111 9.25 1.95 -2.67
CA ARG A 111 8.22 1.40 -1.78
C ARG A 111 8.23 2.10 -0.41
N GLU A 112 9.40 2.39 0.12
CA GLU A 112 9.56 3.14 1.37
C GLU A 112 9.06 4.58 1.26
N GLU A 113 9.35 5.25 0.13
CA GLU A 113 8.83 6.58 -0.18
C GLU A 113 7.29 6.59 -0.25
N VAL A 114 6.69 5.67 -1.02
CA VAL A 114 5.22 5.53 -1.12
C VAL A 114 4.60 5.21 0.24
N TYR A 115 5.23 4.33 1.03
CA TYR A 115 4.74 4.00 2.37
C TYR A 115 4.73 5.22 3.29
N THR A 116 5.83 5.97 3.32
CA THR A 116 5.95 7.18 4.16
C THR A 116 4.91 8.22 3.75
N ALA A 117 4.81 8.52 2.45
CA ALA A 117 3.81 9.44 1.92
C ALA A 117 2.38 8.99 2.24
N LYS A 118 2.10 7.67 2.19
CA LYS A 118 0.81 7.09 2.59
C LYS A 118 0.53 7.31 4.08
N GLN A 119 1.50 7.12 4.97
CA GLN A 119 1.30 7.35 6.40
C GLN A 119 1.03 8.83 6.72
N ASP A 120 1.76 9.73 6.07
CA ASP A 120 1.55 11.17 6.20
C ASP A 120 0.16 11.59 5.69
N PHE A 121 -0.23 11.06 4.53
CA PHE A 121 -1.57 11.27 3.96
C PHE A 121 -2.67 10.76 4.90
N LEU A 122 -2.53 9.57 5.48
CA LEU A 122 -3.49 9.00 6.43
C LEU A 122 -3.58 9.84 7.71
N THR A 123 -2.46 10.37 8.18
CA THR A 123 -2.41 11.26 9.34
C THR A 123 -3.13 12.57 9.07
N PHE A 124 -2.87 13.18 7.91
CA PHE A 124 -3.57 14.39 7.48
C PHE A 124 -5.09 14.15 7.33
N ARG A 125 -5.49 13.02 6.74
CA ARG A 125 -6.90 12.63 6.63
C ARG A 125 -7.60 12.54 7.98
N LYS A 126 -6.93 12.00 9.01
CA LYS A 126 -7.47 11.95 10.38
C LYS A 126 -7.72 13.34 10.95
N GLN A 127 -6.88 14.33 10.62
CA GLN A 127 -7.08 15.72 11.05
C GLN A 127 -8.34 16.31 10.43
N ILE A 128 -8.61 16.04 9.15
CA ILE A 128 -9.85 16.45 8.49
C ILE A 128 -11.05 15.78 9.13
N TYR A 129 -11.00 14.46 9.36
CA TYR A 129 -12.09 13.76 10.06
C TYR A 129 -12.39 14.37 11.43
N ARG A 130 -11.33 14.66 12.21
CA ARG A 130 -11.49 15.22 13.54
C ARG A 130 -12.11 16.61 13.49
N PHE A 131 -11.56 17.50 12.66
CA PHE A 131 -12.07 18.86 12.49
C PHE A 131 -13.53 18.87 12.04
N THR A 132 -13.86 18.10 11.00
CA THR A 132 -15.22 18.05 10.46
C THR A 132 -16.19 17.45 11.46
N ALA A 133 -15.81 16.39 12.17
CA ALA A 133 -16.67 15.78 13.19
C ALA A 133 -16.97 16.74 14.34
N GLU A 134 -15.96 17.48 14.82
CA GLU A 134 -16.11 18.49 15.87
C GLU A 134 -17.07 19.61 15.44
N VAL A 135 -16.94 20.12 14.22
CA VAL A 135 -17.85 21.17 13.74
C VAL A 135 -19.28 20.63 13.54
N LEU A 136 -19.43 19.43 12.96
CA LEU A 136 -20.76 18.84 12.74
C LEU A 136 -21.50 18.56 14.05
N ILE A 137 -20.79 18.09 15.09
CA ILE A 137 -21.42 17.88 16.40
C ILE A 137 -21.79 19.20 17.07
N ASP A 138 -20.96 20.23 16.95
CA ASP A 138 -21.28 21.57 17.47
C ASP A 138 -22.52 22.15 16.78
N GLU A 139 -22.61 22.06 15.46
CA GLU A 139 -23.76 22.51 14.67
C GLU A 139 -25.03 21.73 15.04
N PHE A 140 -24.93 20.40 15.15
CA PHE A 140 -26.04 19.55 15.57
C PHE A 140 -26.54 19.92 16.98
N MET A 141 -25.62 20.11 17.92
CA MET A 141 -25.93 20.48 19.30
C MET A 141 -26.56 21.87 19.37
N ALA A 142 -26.06 22.85 18.61
CA ALA A 142 -26.62 24.20 18.57
C ALA A 142 -28.06 24.21 18.04
N GLN A 143 -28.33 23.48 16.95
CA GLN A 143 -29.66 23.39 16.34
C GLN A 143 -30.67 22.64 17.21
N ASN A 144 -30.23 21.62 17.94
CA ASN A 144 -31.12 20.70 18.66
C ASN A 144 -31.09 20.88 20.18
N LYS A 145 -30.39 21.89 20.70
CA LYS A 145 -30.16 22.11 22.14
C LYS A 145 -31.42 21.98 23.00
N ALA A 146 -32.51 22.62 22.58
CA ALA A 146 -33.78 22.60 23.32
C ALA A 146 -34.43 21.20 23.34
N LYS A 147 -34.42 20.49 22.21
CA LYS A 147 -34.96 19.12 22.11
C LYS A 147 -34.11 18.15 22.93
N ILE A 148 -32.78 18.29 22.86
CA ILE A 148 -31.82 17.50 23.64
C ILE A 148 -32.04 17.70 25.13
N ALA A 149 -32.17 18.95 25.59
CA ALA A 149 -32.49 19.26 26.97
C ALA A 149 -33.81 18.61 27.42
N LEU A 150 -34.85 18.69 26.58
CA LEU A 150 -36.17 18.12 26.89
C LEU A 150 -36.10 16.60 27.05
N PHE A 151 -35.62 15.85 26.05
CA PHE A 151 -35.62 14.39 26.16
C PHE A 151 -34.63 13.88 27.20
N LYS A 152 -33.48 14.55 27.39
CA LYS A 152 -32.53 14.20 28.47
C LYS A 152 -33.17 14.41 29.84
N GLY A 153 -33.85 15.54 30.04
CA GLY A 153 -34.54 15.85 31.29
C GLY A 153 -35.62 14.83 31.60
N LEU A 154 -36.51 14.54 30.63
CA LEU A 154 -37.57 13.55 30.78
C LEU A 154 -37.03 12.16 31.13
N PHE A 155 -35.95 11.72 30.47
CA PHE A 155 -35.37 10.40 30.70
C PHE A 155 -34.68 10.30 32.07
N VAL A 156 -33.76 11.23 32.37
CA VAL A 156 -32.99 11.20 33.62
C VAL A 156 -33.90 11.35 34.84
N GLN A 157 -34.89 12.24 34.79
CA GLN A 157 -35.82 12.45 35.90
C GLN A 157 -36.80 11.28 36.11
N SER A 158 -36.99 10.44 35.09
CA SER A 158 -37.79 9.20 35.22
C SER A 158 -36.99 8.01 35.73
N GLY A 159 -35.66 8.09 35.73
CA GLY A 159 -34.78 7.01 36.18
C GLY A 159 -34.72 6.91 37.69
N GLU A 160 -34.74 5.68 38.21
CA GLU A 160 -34.52 5.40 39.62
C GLU A 160 -33.05 5.07 39.88
N TYR A 161 -32.57 5.34 41.09
CA TYR A 161 -31.24 4.92 41.50
C TYR A 161 -31.26 3.45 41.91
N ASP A 162 -30.38 2.64 41.31
CA ASP A 162 -30.17 1.25 41.70
C ASP A 162 -28.99 1.15 42.69
N PRO A 163 -29.24 0.87 43.98
CA PRO A 163 -28.19 0.78 44.99
C PRO A 163 -27.28 -0.45 44.84
N LEU A 164 -27.65 -1.46 44.04
CA LEU A 164 -26.81 -2.65 43.81
C LEU A 164 -25.79 -2.41 42.71
N THR A 165 -26.16 -1.66 41.67
CA THR A 165 -25.28 -1.35 40.54
C THR A 165 -24.67 0.04 40.62
N GLU A 166 -25.11 0.85 41.60
CA GLU A 166 -24.78 2.27 41.79
C GLU A 166 -25.10 3.16 40.58
N LYS A 167 -26.01 2.70 39.71
CA LYS A 167 -26.41 3.41 38.49
C LYS A 167 -27.64 4.26 38.70
N ASP A 168 -27.72 5.34 37.93
CA ASP A 168 -28.88 6.22 37.92
C ASP A 168 -29.41 6.49 36.49
N GLY A 169 -30.41 7.37 36.40
CA GLY A 169 -30.98 7.79 35.12
C GLY A 169 -29.98 8.44 34.14
N HIS A 170 -28.83 8.95 34.61
CA HIS A 170 -27.75 9.43 33.73
C HIS A 170 -27.01 8.26 33.07
N ASP A 171 -26.72 7.19 33.81
CA ASP A 171 -26.07 5.99 33.26
C ASP A 171 -26.95 5.29 32.23
N GLU A 172 -28.24 5.15 32.53
CA GLU A 172 -29.21 4.58 31.60
C GLU A 172 -29.36 5.42 30.32
N PHE A 173 -29.39 6.75 30.47
CA PHE A 173 -29.42 7.66 29.34
C PHE A 173 -28.18 7.50 28.45
N ASN A 174 -26.98 7.45 29.05
CA ASN A 174 -25.74 7.26 28.31
C ASN A 174 -25.72 5.93 27.55
N ALA A 175 -26.18 4.83 28.19
CA ALA A 175 -26.31 3.53 27.54
C ALA A 175 -27.31 3.55 26.38
N LEU A 176 -28.46 4.22 26.55
CA LEU A 176 -29.45 4.39 25.49
C LEU A 176 -28.87 5.15 24.30
N ILE A 177 -28.17 6.26 24.56
CA ILE A 177 -27.52 7.05 23.51
C ILE A 177 -26.51 6.19 22.75
N ILE A 178 -25.62 5.47 23.42
CA ILE A 178 -24.66 4.56 22.75
C ILE A 178 -25.39 3.56 21.85
N LYS A 179 -26.47 2.94 22.34
CA LYS A 179 -27.28 2.00 21.55
C LYS A 179 -27.94 2.65 20.34
N LYS A 180 -28.44 3.88 20.47
CA LYS A 180 -29.09 4.64 19.38
C LYS A 180 -28.09 5.18 18.36
N PHE A 181 -26.86 5.49 18.78
CA PHE A 181 -25.75 5.93 17.94
C PHE A 181 -24.97 4.76 17.30
N ASN A 182 -25.44 3.52 17.45
CA ASN A 182 -24.88 2.37 16.74
C ASN A 182 -25.27 2.43 15.24
N VAL A 183 -24.57 3.29 14.51
CA VAL A 183 -24.75 3.53 13.08
C VAL A 183 -23.50 3.10 12.32
N GLU A 184 -23.67 2.68 11.07
CA GLU A 184 -22.53 2.30 10.22
C GLU A 184 -21.60 3.48 9.96
N LEU A 185 -20.29 3.23 10.08
CA LEU A 185 -19.27 4.23 9.78
C LEU A 185 -19.20 4.44 8.27
N THR A 186 -19.34 5.70 7.86
CA THR A 186 -19.22 6.09 6.45
C THR A 186 -18.00 6.97 6.25
N THR A 187 -17.26 6.71 5.17
CA THR A 187 -16.17 7.59 4.73
C THR A 187 -16.67 8.42 3.56
N PRO A 188 -16.60 9.77 3.64
CA PRO A 188 -16.94 10.65 2.53
C PRO A 188 -16.15 10.31 1.27
N GLU A 189 -16.79 10.34 0.10
CA GLU A 189 -16.17 9.98 -1.18
C GLU A 189 -14.94 10.84 -1.48
N GLU A 190 -15.01 12.12 -1.14
CA GLU A 190 -13.94 13.10 -1.33
C GLU A 190 -12.66 12.69 -0.60
N LEU A 191 -12.80 11.96 0.51
CA LEU A 191 -11.70 11.53 1.38
C LEU A 191 -11.25 10.09 1.12
N LYS A 192 -11.79 9.43 0.08
CA LYS A 192 -11.33 8.11 -0.36
C LYS A 192 -10.03 8.21 -1.14
N LEU A 193 -9.21 7.18 -0.96
CA LEU A 193 -7.96 6.97 -1.69
C LEU A 193 -8.16 5.82 -2.70
N PRO A 194 -7.72 5.96 -3.96
CA PRO A 194 -7.71 4.83 -4.89
C PRO A 194 -6.76 3.73 -4.42
N PRO A 195 -6.87 2.51 -4.97
CA PRO A 195 -5.87 1.47 -4.75
C PRO A 195 -4.47 1.97 -5.15
N LEU A 196 -3.49 1.74 -4.28
CA LEU A 196 -2.08 2.04 -4.56
C LEU A 196 -1.35 0.79 -5.03
N ALA A 197 -0.25 0.96 -5.75
CA ALA A 197 0.62 -0.14 -6.18
C ALA A 197 1.27 -0.89 -5.01
N LEU A 198 1.57 -0.17 -3.92
CA LEU A 198 2.17 -0.75 -2.72
C LEU A 198 1.24 -1.81 -2.10
N ALA A 199 1.76 -3.03 -1.95
CA ALA A 199 1.05 -4.14 -1.31
C ALA A 199 0.56 -3.76 0.10
N ALA A 200 -0.61 -4.25 0.48
CA ALA A 200 -1.30 -3.85 1.70
C ALA A 200 -0.54 -4.25 2.99
N ASP A 201 0.19 -5.35 2.93
CA ASP A 201 0.97 -5.95 4.02
C ASP A 201 2.45 -5.53 4.00
N TRP A 202 2.88 -4.74 3.02
CA TRP A 202 4.26 -4.27 2.93
C TRP A 202 4.65 -3.40 4.12
N LYS A 203 5.86 -3.63 4.64
CA LYS A 203 6.44 -2.86 5.74
C LYS A 203 7.89 -2.49 5.42
N PRO A 204 8.34 -1.28 5.81
CA PRO A 204 9.74 -0.90 5.66
C PRO A 204 10.63 -1.76 6.55
N LYS A 205 11.91 -1.88 6.16
CA LYS A 205 12.92 -2.51 7.01
C LYS A 205 13.05 -1.74 8.31
N THR A 206 13.18 -2.48 9.41
CA THR A 206 13.46 -1.91 10.74
C THR A 206 14.85 -1.26 10.77
N PRO A 207 15.11 -0.32 11.70
CA PRO A 207 16.44 0.25 11.88
C PRO A 207 17.53 -0.81 12.08
N THR A 208 17.24 -1.86 12.83
CA THR A 208 18.15 -2.99 13.05
C THR A 208 18.48 -3.74 11.76
N GLN A 209 17.48 -4.01 10.91
CA GLN A 209 17.71 -4.66 9.61
C GLN A 209 18.58 -3.78 8.70
N LYS A 210 18.28 -2.48 8.61
CA LYS A 210 19.10 -1.53 7.83
C LYS A 210 20.54 -1.46 8.35
N HIS A 211 20.73 -1.53 9.67
CA HIS A 211 22.05 -1.58 10.28
C HIS A 211 22.79 -2.85 9.88
N VAL A 212 22.19 -4.03 10.05
CA VAL A 212 22.82 -5.31 9.69
C VAL A 212 23.26 -5.32 8.22
N GLU A 213 22.41 -4.87 7.31
CA GLU A 213 22.73 -4.81 5.87
C GLU A 213 23.88 -3.85 5.53
N ARG A 214 24.06 -2.77 6.28
CA ARG A 214 25.15 -1.81 6.06
C ARG A 214 26.50 -2.26 6.57
N PHE A 215 26.52 -3.10 7.60
CA PHE A 215 27.76 -3.52 8.28
C PHE A 215 28.21 -4.94 7.93
N GLN A 216 27.39 -5.72 7.22
CA GLN A 216 27.83 -6.97 6.61
C GLN A 216 28.59 -6.69 5.30
N GLU A 217 29.57 -7.54 4.98
CA GLU A 217 30.22 -7.53 3.67
C GLU A 217 29.13 -7.68 2.59
N GLN A 218 29.05 -6.68 1.73
CA GLN A 218 28.14 -6.71 0.61
C GLN A 218 28.85 -7.35 -0.57
N GLU A 219 28.37 -8.52 -0.99
CA GLU A 219 28.75 -9.10 -2.28
C GLU A 219 28.48 -8.08 -3.38
N GLU A 220 29.37 -7.99 -4.38
CA GLU A 220 29.08 -7.21 -5.57
C GLU A 220 27.82 -7.78 -6.21
N LYS A 221 26.87 -6.91 -6.55
CA LYS A 221 25.62 -7.27 -7.23
C LYS A 221 25.44 -6.42 -8.49
N GLY A 222 24.45 -6.80 -9.28
CA GLY A 222 24.01 -6.09 -10.45
C GLY A 222 25.01 -6.16 -11.60
N LEU A 223 24.96 -5.14 -12.45
CA LEU A 223 25.84 -5.08 -13.62
C LEU A 223 27.33 -5.00 -13.22
N LYS A 224 27.64 -4.49 -12.02
CA LYS A 224 29.02 -4.45 -11.51
C LYS A 224 29.57 -5.87 -11.32
N ARG A 225 28.82 -6.73 -10.63
CA ARG A 225 29.15 -8.16 -10.46
C ARG A 225 29.38 -8.84 -11.80
N LEU A 226 28.46 -8.62 -12.74
CA LEU A 226 28.53 -9.21 -14.07
C LEU A 226 29.83 -8.83 -14.79
N LEU A 227 30.28 -7.58 -14.69
CA LEU A 227 31.52 -7.12 -15.30
C LEU A 227 32.78 -7.67 -14.61
N THR A 228 32.72 -7.94 -13.31
CA THR A 228 33.84 -8.54 -12.54
C THR A 228 33.98 -10.05 -12.80
N GLU A 229 32.88 -10.74 -13.12
CA GLU A 229 32.84 -12.18 -13.39
C GLU A 229 33.10 -12.57 -14.86
N MET A 230 33.19 -11.59 -15.77
CA MET A 230 33.52 -11.79 -17.20
C MET A 230 34.99 -12.10 -17.42
#